data_AF-A0A6J1CWE4-F1
#
_entry.id   AF-A0A6J1CWE4-F1
#
_cell.length_a   1.000
_cell.length_b   1.000
_cell.length_c   1.000
_cell.angle_alpha   90.00
_cell.angle_beta   90.00
_cell.angle_gamma   90.00
#
_symmetry.space_group_name_H-M   'P 1'
#
loop_
_entity.id
_entity.type
_entity.pdbx_description
1 polymer ?
#
loop_
_entity_poly.entity_id
_entity_poly.type
_entity_poly.pdbx_seq_one_letter_code
_entity_poly.pdbx_strand_id
1 'polypeptide(L)'
;MGRWSGILKVPLHPKSQKFYRVGASICLSPNSKTLTVPSANVIFFNGDRVEGTGNPVIERLSDLQKIAEILVSKFGDSTNAWVVEASDFNGTFAVYKDFIPYLNRWGEPKSYIPNGFPASVSTVSLLGSCYNEVKKMISRGKQGSQSSTISTLCCSLPKTIILGFSKGGTVVNQLVAELGSSEFMAVDNLPHSKQSAGVECSNLEGIQFIPTTERGFLKSMTEIHYVDVGLNTHGAYLTDHEVIKRISSSLVQDQESRGVRFILHGTPRQWCDSRRVWIRHEKEKMLSLLESEARRSGGKLQVCEKFCFADSPPNMQMHFEIIEKLEVC
;
A
#
# COMPACT_ATOMS: atom_id res chain seq x y z
N MET A 1 -6.98 15.34 -19.96
CA MET A 1 -7.51 15.81 -18.65
C MET A 1 -8.72 14.99 -18.22
N GLY A 2 -8.51 14.02 -17.30
CA GLY A 2 -9.55 13.13 -16.76
C GLY A 2 -9.26 12.69 -15.33
N ARG A 3 -8.51 13.49 -14.55
CA ARG A 3 -8.04 13.13 -13.21
C ARG A 3 -7.97 14.36 -12.30
N TRP A 4 -8.16 14.17 -11.01
CA TRP A 4 -7.80 15.12 -9.97
C TRP A 4 -6.44 14.71 -9.40
N SER A 5 -5.51 15.64 -9.22
CA SER A 5 -4.22 15.35 -8.58
C SER A 5 -3.84 16.46 -7.61
N GLY A 6 -3.24 16.10 -6.47
CA GLY A 6 -2.79 17.05 -5.47
C GLY A 6 -2.38 16.37 -4.17
N ILE A 7 -1.93 17.18 -3.21
CA ILE A 7 -1.57 16.71 -1.86
C ILE A 7 -2.73 16.99 -0.91
N LEU A 8 -3.21 15.93 -0.26
CA LEU A 8 -4.23 15.99 0.79
C LEU A 8 -3.56 16.05 2.15
N LYS A 9 -4.16 16.83 3.05
CA LYS A 9 -3.82 16.83 4.48
C LYS A 9 -5.05 16.41 5.27
N VAL A 10 -5.11 15.15 5.67
CA VAL A 10 -6.30 14.57 6.30
C VAL A 10 -5.98 13.91 7.64
N PRO A 11 -6.87 13.97 8.64
CA PRO A 11 -6.71 13.22 9.86
C PRO A 11 -7.00 11.73 9.61
N LEU A 12 -6.37 10.84 10.37
CA LEU A 12 -6.66 9.39 10.30
C LEU A 12 -8.07 9.06 10.80
N HIS A 13 -8.47 9.73 11.89
CA HIS A 13 -9.79 9.65 12.48
C HIS A 13 -10.32 11.06 12.73
N PRO A 14 -11.65 11.29 12.76
CA PRO A 14 -12.23 12.62 12.94
C PRO A 14 -11.73 13.40 14.16
N LYS A 15 -11.30 12.71 15.22
CA LYS A 15 -10.79 13.30 16.47
C LYS A 15 -9.25 13.35 16.55
N SER A 16 -8.54 12.91 15.51
CA SER A 16 -7.07 12.91 15.52
C SER A 16 -6.53 14.34 15.42
N GLN A 17 -5.58 14.67 16.28
CA GLN A 17 -4.83 15.92 16.19
C GLN A 17 -3.73 15.87 15.13
N LYS A 18 -3.33 14.66 14.69
CA LYS A 18 -2.29 14.47 13.68
C LYS A 18 -2.90 14.26 12.30
N PHE A 19 -2.23 14.84 11.31
CA PHE A 19 -2.63 14.79 9.92
C PHE A 19 -1.60 14.01 9.11
N TYR A 20 -2.11 13.22 8.19
CA TYR A 20 -1.34 12.56 7.14
C TYR A 20 -1.27 13.48 5.93
N ARG A 21 -0.09 13.50 5.29
CA ARG A 21 0.07 14.04 3.94
C ARG A 21 -0.04 12.88 2.96
N VAL A 22 -0.97 13.00 2.01
CA VAL A 22 -1.20 11.98 0.99
C VAL A 22 -1.16 12.63 -0.38
N GLY A 23 -0.15 12.31 -1.19
CA GLY A 23 -0.14 12.64 -2.60
C GLY A 23 -1.15 11.75 -3.31
N ALA A 24 -2.11 12.32 -4.04
CA ALA A 24 -3.17 11.53 -4.65
C ALA A 24 -3.36 11.94 -6.11
N SER A 25 -3.64 10.94 -6.96
CA SER A 25 -4.11 11.11 -8.32
C SER A 25 -5.30 10.19 -8.53
N ILE A 26 -6.48 10.76 -8.82
CA ILE A 26 -7.77 10.07 -8.77
C ILE A 26 -8.52 10.24 -10.08
N CYS A 27 -9.14 9.17 -10.55
CA CYS A 27 -9.90 9.14 -11.79
C CYS A 27 -11.14 10.06 -11.73
N LEU A 28 -11.31 10.89 -12.76
CA LEU A 28 -12.52 11.65 -13.00
C LEU A 28 -13.17 11.22 -14.31
N SER A 29 -14.50 11.17 -14.33
CA SER A 29 -15.27 11.04 -15.56
C SER A 29 -14.92 12.20 -16.51
N PRO A 30 -14.54 11.92 -17.77
CA PRO A 30 -14.17 12.94 -18.74
C PRO A 30 -15.24 14.01 -18.93
N ASN A 31 -16.51 13.57 -18.93
CA ASN A 31 -17.68 14.38 -19.26
C ASN A 31 -18.22 15.14 -18.02
N SER A 32 -18.47 14.42 -16.92
CA SER A 32 -19.09 15.02 -15.74
C SER A 32 -18.08 15.63 -14.76
N LYS A 33 -16.78 15.36 -14.92
CA LYS A 33 -15.72 15.70 -13.95
C LYS A 33 -16.02 15.23 -12.53
N THR A 34 -16.87 14.21 -12.38
CA THR A 34 -17.14 13.54 -11.10
C THR A 34 -16.17 12.39 -10.92
N LEU A 35 -16.02 11.91 -9.68
CA LEU A 35 -15.24 10.70 -9.40
C LEU A 35 -15.77 9.52 -10.22
N THR A 36 -14.86 8.73 -10.79
CA THR A 36 -15.18 7.50 -11.53
C THR A 36 -14.44 6.29 -10.94
N VAL A 37 -15.01 5.10 -11.11
CA VAL A 37 -14.48 3.86 -10.52
C VAL A 37 -13.13 3.55 -11.14
N PRO A 38 -12.07 3.38 -10.32
CA PRO A 38 -10.80 2.96 -10.86
C PRO A 38 -10.81 1.45 -11.16
N SER A 39 -9.94 1.00 -12.06
CA SER A 39 -9.65 -0.44 -12.21
C SER A 39 -8.88 -0.99 -11.01
N ALA A 40 -8.06 -0.14 -10.37
CA ALA A 40 -7.29 -0.48 -9.17
C ALA A 40 -6.96 0.75 -8.32
N ASN A 41 -6.73 0.52 -7.02
CA ASN A 41 -6.12 1.47 -6.10
C ASN A 41 -4.67 1.07 -5.84
N VAL A 42 -3.73 1.93 -6.23
CA VAL A 42 -2.29 1.79 -5.98
C VAL A 42 -1.96 2.61 -4.74
N ILE A 43 -1.48 1.96 -3.68
CA ILE A 43 -1.18 2.60 -2.39
C ILE A 43 0.31 2.41 -2.11
N PHE A 44 1.02 3.52 -2.03
CA PHE A 44 2.46 3.58 -1.83
C PHE A 44 2.77 4.20 -0.47
N PHE A 45 3.32 3.41 0.44
CA PHE A 45 3.82 3.90 1.72
C PHE A 45 5.26 4.38 1.54
N ASN A 46 5.49 5.66 1.82
CA ASN A 46 6.78 6.30 1.61
C ASN A 46 7.81 5.92 2.70
N GLY A 47 9.05 6.31 2.45
CA GLY A 47 10.21 6.01 3.27
C GLY A 47 10.60 7.10 4.26
N ASP A 48 11.85 6.97 4.70
CA ASP A 48 12.58 8.04 5.38
C ASP A 48 12.71 9.26 4.47
N ARG A 49 12.67 10.45 5.07
CA ARG A 49 12.89 11.70 4.34
C ARG A 49 14.38 11.89 4.07
N VAL A 50 14.67 12.31 2.85
CA VAL A 50 15.99 12.84 2.50
C VAL A 50 15.73 14.15 1.76
N GLU A 51 15.94 15.26 2.47
CA GLU A 51 15.68 16.62 1.99
C GLU A 51 16.98 17.43 1.98
N GLY A 52 17.05 18.43 1.11
CA GLY A 52 18.18 19.37 1.08
C GLY A 52 19.48 18.74 0.56
N THR A 53 19.36 17.69 -0.25
CA THR A 53 20.51 17.00 -0.84
C THR A 53 21.16 17.78 -1.96
N GLY A 54 20.41 18.70 -2.59
CA GLY A 54 20.80 19.34 -3.85
C GLY A 54 20.79 18.40 -5.06
N ASN A 55 20.44 17.13 -4.88
CA ASN A 55 20.34 16.17 -5.97
C ASN A 55 18.93 16.24 -6.59
N PRO A 56 18.78 16.65 -7.86
CA PRO A 56 17.47 16.87 -8.47
C PRO A 56 16.63 15.60 -8.60
N VAL A 57 17.26 14.42 -8.66
CA VAL A 57 16.55 13.13 -8.71
C VAL A 57 15.92 12.82 -7.35
N ILE A 58 16.67 12.99 -6.26
CA ILE A 58 16.18 12.74 -4.91
C ILE A 58 15.06 13.71 -4.56
N GLU A 59 15.25 15.02 -4.76
CA GLU A 59 14.22 16.01 -4.43
C GLU A 59 12.91 15.76 -5.20
N ARG A 60 13.02 15.40 -6.48
CA ARG A 60 11.85 15.08 -7.33
C ARG A 60 11.14 13.80 -6.91
N LEU A 61 11.89 12.78 -6.48
CA LEU A 61 11.37 11.48 -6.05
C LEU A 61 11.04 11.44 -4.55
N SER A 62 11.22 12.54 -3.83
CA SER A 62 10.66 12.81 -2.52
C SER A 62 9.29 13.50 -2.58
N ASP A 63 8.93 14.09 -3.73
CA ASP A 63 7.65 14.77 -3.91
C ASP A 63 6.47 13.78 -4.07
N LEU A 64 5.51 13.87 -3.15
CA LEU A 64 4.39 12.91 -3.09
C LEU A 64 3.50 12.95 -4.33
N GLN A 65 3.28 14.14 -4.90
CA GLN A 65 2.47 14.27 -6.11
C GLN A 65 3.21 13.67 -7.31
N LYS A 66 4.52 13.88 -7.39
CA LYS A 66 5.33 13.34 -8.47
C LYS A 66 5.39 11.81 -8.43
N ILE A 67 5.52 11.22 -7.23
CA ILE A 67 5.41 9.77 -7.07
C ILE A 67 4.03 9.30 -7.54
N ALA A 68 2.94 9.98 -7.18
CA ALA A 68 1.60 9.60 -7.62
C ALA A 68 1.44 9.62 -9.15
N GLU A 69 2.03 10.61 -9.82
CA GLU A 69 2.08 10.66 -11.29
C GLU A 69 2.86 9.49 -11.89
N ILE A 70 4.02 9.14 -11.32
CA ILE A 70 4.82 8.00 -11.76
C ILE A 70 4.02 6.70 -11.61
N LEU A 71 3.32 6.51 -10.48
CA LEU A 71 2.50 5.32 -10.26
C LEU A 71 1.37 5.20 -11.28
N VAL A 72 0.67 6.29 -11.60
CA VAL A 72 -0.37 6.28 -12.66
C VAL A 72 0.26 5.95 -14.01
N SER A 73 1.42 6.52 -14.34
CA SER A 73 2.13 6.21 -15.58
C SER A 73 2.55 4.74 -15.68
N LYS A 74 2.80 4.07 -14.55
CA LYS A 74 3.20 2.65 -14.50
C LYS A 74 1.99 1.72 -14.57
N PHE A 75 1.00 1.95 -13.71
CA PHE A 75 -0.14 1.05 -13.53
C PHE A 75 -1.35 1.37 -14.42
N GLY A 76 -1.29 2.49 -15.17
CA GLY A 76 -2.28 2.88 -16.17
C GLY A 76 -3.26 3.96 -15.69
N ASP A 77 -3.81 4.68 -16.67
CA ASP A 77 -4.66 5.87 -16.48
C ASP A 77 -6.00 5.61 -15.79
N SER A 78 -6.43 4.34 -15.70
CA SER A 78 -7.65 3.94 -15.01
C SER A 78 -7.45 3.61 -13.53
N THR A 79 -6.23 3.75 -12.98
CA THR A 79 -5.95 3.48 -11.57
C THR A 79 -6.04 4.74 -10.72
N ASN A 80 -6.37 4.61 -9.44
CA ASN A 80 -6.13 5.68 -8.46
C ASN A 80 -4.78 5.44 -7.79
N ALA A 81 -4.00 6.49 -7.58
CA ALA A 81 -2.73 6.43 -6.86
C ALA A 81 -2.80 7.21 -5.55
N TRP A 82 -2.30 6.61 -4.48
CA TRP A 82 -2.28 7.16 -3.12
C TRP A 82 -0.86 7.00 -2.54
N VAL A 83 -0.15 8.10 -2.33
CA VAL A 83 1.22 8.13 -1.80
C VAL A 83 1.17 8.63 -0.37
N VAL A 84 1.30 7.72 0.58
CA VAL A 84 1.13 7.96 2.02
C VAL A 84 2.48 8.26 2.66
N GLU A 85 2.64 9.49 3.13
CA GLU A 85 3.75 9.87 4.00
C GLU A 85 3.44 9.52 5.45
N ALA A 86 4.46 9.15 6.24
CA ALA A 86 4.30 8.99 7.68
C ALA A 86 3.77 10.29 8.33
N SER A 87 2.90 10.16 9.33
CA SER A 87 2.39 11.33 10.07
C SER A 87 3.40 11.90 11.06
N ASP A 88 4.40 11.10 11.45
CA ASP A 88 5.42 11.43 12.43
C ASP A 88 6.81 11.04 11.92
N PHE A 89 7.80 11.84 12.33
CA PHE A 89 9.21 11.61 12.04
C PHE A 89 10.06 11.84 13.28
N ASN A 90 11.11 11.05 13.46
CA ASN A 90 12.19 11.34 14.39
C ASN A 90 13.45 11.70 13.59
N GLY A 91 13.71 13.00 13.44
CA GLY A 91 14.66 13.49 12.44
C GLY A 91 14.15 13.16 11.04
N THR A 92 14.95 12.43 10.26
CA THR A 92 14.59 11.94 8.93
C THR A 92 13.85 10.61 8.93
N PHE A 93 13.82 9.91 10.08
CA PHE A 93 13.26 8.57 10.17
C PHE A 93 11.74 8.60 10.26
N ALA A 94 11.06 7.96 9.30
CA ALA A 94 9.61 7.82 9.28
C ALA A 94 9.11 6.97 10.47
N VAL A 95 7.97 7.32 11.05
CA VAL A 95 7.37 6.58 12.16
C VAL A 95 5.89 6.29 11.88
N TYR A 96 5.59 5.05 11.51
CA TYR A 96 4.24 4.57 11.17
C TYR A 96 3.47 4.01 12.37
N LYS A 97 3.41 4.75 13.47
CA LYS A 97 2.84 4.27 14.76
C LYS A 97 1.36 3.88 14.69
N ASP A 98 0.60 4.49 13.79
CA ASP A 98 -0.83 4.20 13.67
C ASP A 98 -1.08 2.92 12.86
N PHE A 99 -0.06 2.44 12.12
CA PHE A 99 -0.12 1.21 11.34
C PHE A 99 0.57 0.06 12.06
N ILE A 100 1.60 0.34 12.85
CA ILE A 100 2.45 -0.66 13.49
C ILE A 100 2.43 -0.45 15.01
N PRO A 101 1.81 -1.35 15.79
CA PRO A 101 1.59 -1.11 17.22
C PRO A 101 2.87 -0.99 18.07
N TYR A 102 3.95 -1.69 17.69
CA TYR A 102 5.17 -1.80 18.51
C TYR A 102 6.41 -1.33 17.75
N LEU A 103 6.63 -0.01 17.79
CA LEU A 103 7.80 0.64 17.23
C LEU A 103 8.79 1.10 18.31
N ASN A 104 10.08 1.14 17.98
CA ASN A 104 11.05 1.91 18.74
C ASN A 104 10.98 3.41 18.38
N ARG A 105 11.79 4.24 19.04
CA ARG A 105 11.82 5.70 18.80
C ARG A 105 12.23 6.11 17.37
N TRP A 106 12.84 5.21 16.61
CA TRP A 106 13.29 5.43 15.23
C TRP A 106 12.31 4.88 14.19
N GLY A 107 11.15 4.41 14.63
CA GLY A 107 10.13 3.84 13.75
C GLY A 107 10.43 2.41 13.31
N GLU A 108 11.35 1.71 13.96
CA GLU A 108 11.66 0.32 13.63
C GLU A 108 10.75 -0.65 14.41
N PRO A 109 10.18 -1.66 13.74
CA PRO A 109 9.28 -2.62 14.36
C PRO A 109 10.04 -3.60 15.25
N LYS A 110 9.50 -3.87 16.44
CA LYS A 110 9.95 -5.00 17.27
C LYS A 110 9.39 -6.32 16.78
N SER A 111 8.16 -6.29 16.28
CA SER A 111 7.43 -7.42 15.72
C SER A 111 6.25 -6.90 14.89
N TYR A 112 5.72 -7.77 14.02
CA TYR A 112 4.48 -7.53 13.28
C TYR A 112 3.35 -8.30 13.94
N ILE A 113 2.36 -7.59 14.47
CA ILE A 113 1.28 -8.18 15.28
C ILE A 113 -0.04 -7.96 14.57
N PRO A 114 -0.66 -9.01 14.01
CA PRO A 114 -1.82 -8.85 13.13
C PRO A 114 -3.15 -8.62 13.85
N ASN A 115 -3.22 -8.89 15.16
CA ASN A 115 -4.45 -8.81 15.94
C ASN A 115 -5.10 -7.43 15.83
N GLY A 116 -6.38 -7.40 15.46
CA GLY A 116 -7.14 -6.15 15.29
C GLY A 116 -6.81 -5.37 14.01
N PHE A 117 -6.04 -5.95 13.08
CA PHE A 117 -5.78 -5.41 11.74
C PHE A 117 -5.29 -3.95 11.71
N PRO A 118 -4.30 -3.55 12.53
CA PRO A 118 -3.94 -2.15 12.72
C PRO A 118 -3.57 -1.42 11.42
N ALA A 119 -2.80 -2.05 10.52
CA ALA A 119 -2.43 -1.41 9.27
C ALA A 119 -3.60 -1.34 8.28
N SER A 120 -4.45 -2.37 8.20
CA SER A 120 -5.62 -2.37 7.32
C SER A 120 -6.68 -1.38 7.78
N VAL A 121 -6.98 -1.33 9.08
CA VAL A 121 -7.93 -0.38 9.69
C VAL A 121 -7.47 1.07 9.44
N SER A 122 -6.19 1.34 9.67
CA SER A 122 -5.60 2.67 9.44
C SER A 122 -5.61 3.03 7.95
N THR A 123 -5.30 2.08 7.06
CA THR A 123 -5.33 2.32 5.60
C THR A 123 -6.74 2.67 5.12
N VAL A 124 -7.75 1.87 5.49
CA VAL A 124 -9.15 2.12 5.12
C VAL A 124 -9.64 3.46 5.66
N SER A 125 -9.35 3.76 6.93
CA SER A 125 -9.72 5.04 7.55
C SER A 125 -9.08 6.24 6.84
N LEU A 126 -7.80 6.12 6.47
CA LEU A 126 -7.07 7.16 5.77
C LEU A 126 -7.61 7.39 4.36
N LEU A 127 -7.84 6.32 3.59
CA LEU A 127 -8.42 6.40 2.25
C LEU A 127 -9.82 6.99 2.28
N GLY A 128 -10.66 6.59 3.23
CA GLY A 128 -11.99 7.16 3.45
C GLY A 128 -11.94 8.67 3.72
N SER A 129 -11.01 9.10 4.56
CA SER A 129 -10.79 10.52 4.85
C SER A 129 -10.31 11.28 3.62
N CYS A 130 -9.37 10.72 2.86
CA CYS A 130 -8.89 11.30 1.59
C CYS A 130 -10.02 11.44 0.56
N TYR A 131 -10.79 10.38 0.36
CA TYR A 131 -11.90 10.35 -0.58
C TYR A 131 -12.96 11.40 -0.24
N ASN A 132 -13.33 11.51 1.03
CA ASN A 132 -14.29 12.52 1.50
C ASN A 132 -13.77 13.94 1.27
N GLU A 133 -12.48 14.18 1.48
CA GLU A 133 -11.88 15.50 1.24
C GLU A 133 -11.89 15.86 -0.25
N VAL A 134 -11.49 14.94 -1.12
CA VAL A 134 -11.53 15.15 -2.58
C VAL A 134 -12.96 15.37 -3.07
N LYS A 135 -13.92 14.59 -2.58
CA LYS A 135 -15.34 14.77 -2.91
C LYS A 135 -15.83 16.18 -2.54
N LYS A 136 -15.45 16.70 -1.37
CA LYS A 136 -15.76 18.09 -0.96
C LYS A 136 -15.12 19.11 -1.89
N MET A 137 -13.84 18.95 -2.23
CA MET A 137 -13.12 19.85 -3.14
C MET A 137 -13.77 19.92 -4.53
N ILE A 138 -14.12 18.77 -5.12
CA ILE A 138 -14.77 18.69 -6.43
C ILE A 138 -16.17 19.33 -6.38
N SER A 139 -16.92 19.10 -5.29
CA SER A 139 -18.27 19.64 -5.12
C SER A 139 -18.26 21.16 -4.94
N ARG A 140 -17.28 21.71 -4.20
CA ARG A 140 -17.10 23.16 -4.00
C ARG A 140 -16.74 23.90 -5.31
N GLY A 141 -16.07 23.22 -6.24
CA GLY A 141 -15.77 23.77 -7.57
C GLY A 141 -16.99 23.87 -8.50
N LYS A 142 -18.15 23.30 -8.13
CA LYS A 142 -19.39 23.34 -8.90
C LYS A 142 -20.44 24.18 -8.19
N GLN A 143 -20.43 25.50 -8.38
CA GLN A 143 -21.64 26.30 -8.15
C GLN A 143 -22.64 25.99 -9.27
N GLY A 144 -23.65 25.17 -8.95
CA GLY A 144 -24.84 24.97 -9.79
C GLY A 144 -24.73 23.84 -10.83
N SER A 145 -25.08 22.62 -10.45
CA SER A 145 -26.08 21.80 -11.16
C SER A 145 -26.39 20.55 -10.33
N GLN A 146 -27.67 20.17 -10.33
CA GLN A 146 -28.20 19.04 -9.59
C GLN A 146 -27.72 17.68 -10.10
N SER A 147 -27.85 16.71 -9.19
CA SER A 147 -27.70 15.26 -9.28
C SER A 147 -27.85 14.68 -10.69
N SER A 148 -26.85 13.93 -11.13
CA SER A 148 -26.92 13.09 -12.33
C SER A 148 -26.85 11.62 -11.96
N THR A 149 -27.84 10.88 -12.45
CA THR A 149 -28.13 9.47 -12.30
C THR A 149 -26.91 8.56 -12.41
N ILE A 150 -26.75 7.68 -11.42
CA ILE A 150 -25.69 6.67 -11.36
C ILE A 150 -26.03 5.58 -12.39
N SER A 151 -25.20 5.44 -13.41
CA SER A 151 -25.29 4.31 -14.35
C SER A 151 -24.82 3.04 -13.63
N THR A 152 -25.75 2.12 -13.43
CA THR A 152 -25.54 0.78 -12.89
C THR A 152 -24.77 -0.07 -13.90
N LEU A 153 -23.44 0.04 -13.88
CA LEU A 153 -22.57 -0.97 -14.46
C LEU A 153 -22.02 -1.84 -13.33
N CYS A 154 -22.27 -3.14 -13.46
CA CYS A 154 -21.83 -4.22 -12.58
C CYS A 154 -20.35 -4.01 -12.19
N CYS A 155 -20.08 -3.53 -10.97
CA CYS A 155 -18.72 -3.18 -10.55
C CYS A 155 -18.22 -4.21 -9.55
N SER A 156 -17.34 -5.10 -10.01
CA SER A 156 -16.44 -5.81 -9.10
C SER A 156 -15.58 -4.78 -8.36
N LEU A 157 -15.34 -4.98 -7.06
CA LEU A 157 -14.48 -4.13 -6.25
C LEU A 157 -13.12 -3.89 -6.97
N PRO A 158 -12.63 -2.64 -7.06
CA PRO A 158 -11.32 -2.34 -7.62
C PRO A 158 -10.24 -3.15 -6.91
N LYS A 159 -9.26 -3.63 -7.67
CA LYS A 159 -8.10 -4.34 -7.09
C LYS A 159 -7.27 -3.36 -6.25
N THR A 160 -6.51 -3.88 -5.30
CA THR A 160 -5.56 -3.11 -4.51
C THR A 160 -4.14 -3.57 -4.77
N ILE A 161 -3.27 -2.61 -5.04
CA ILE A 161 -1.84 -2.81 -5.26
C ILE A 161 -1.12 -2.04 -4.15
N ILE A 162 -0.32 -2.73 -3.35
CA ILE A 162 0.41 -2.14 -2.23
C ILE A 162 1.89 -2.04 -2.56
N LEU A 163 2.49 -0.89 -2.29
CA LEU A 163 3.94 -0.68 -2.39
C LEU A 163 4.47 -0.11 -1.08
N GLY A 164 5.60 -0.62 -0.62
CA GLY A 164 6.32 -0.11 0.53
C GLY A 164 7.73 0.28 0.11
N PHE A 165 8.03 1.58 0.16
CA PHE A 165 9.34 2.11 -0.19
C PHE A 165 10.19 2.38 1.05
N SER A 166 11.44 1.91 1.08
CA SER A 166 12.36 2.16 2.20
C SER A 166 11.69 1.74 3.52
N LYS A 167 11.47 2.65 4.48
CA LYS A 167 10.74 2.32 5.73
C LYS A 167 9.25 2.02 5.55
N GLY A 168 8.62 2.48 4.48
CA GLY A 168 7.23 2.12 4.15
C GLY A 168 7.01 0.62 3.97
N GLY A 169 8.07 -0.14 3.67
CA GLY A 169 8.05 -1.61 3.67
C GLY A 169 7.63 -2.24 5.00
N THR A 170 7.80 -1.52 6.12
CA THR A 170 7.34 -2.00 7.44
C THR A 170 5.82 -2.03 7.55
N VAL A 171 5.12 -1.08 6.93
CA VAL A 171 3.65 -1.10 6.85
C VAL A 171 3.21 -2.28 5.99
N VAL A 172 3.94 -2.55 4.90
CA VAL A 172 3.66 -3.71 4.03
C VAL A 172 3.86 -5.03 4.77
N ASN A 173 4.93 -5.20 5.56
CA ASN A 173 5.12 -6.39 6.38
C ASN A 173 3.97 -6.59 7.39
N GLN A 174 3.49 -5.50 7.99
CA GLN A 174 2.34 -5.55 8.89
C GLN A 174 1.05 -5.95 8.16
N LEU A 175 0.80 -5.42 6.96
CA LEU A 175 -0.31 -5.84 6.11
C LEU A 175 -0.22 -7.32 5.68
N VAL A 176 0.98 -7.81 5.37
CA VAL A 176 1.19 -9.23 5.03
C VAL A 176 0.97 -10.11 6.26
N ALA A 177 1.39 -9.68 7.46
CA ALA A 177 1.09 -10.38 8.70
C ALA A 177 -0.42 -10.47 8.96
N GLU A 178 -1.15 -9.38 8.71
CA GLU A 178 -2.61 -9.30 8.82
C GLU A 178 -3.33 -10.22 7.82
N LEU A 179 -2.88 -10.22 6.56
CA LEU A 179 -3.38 -11.09 5.50
C LEU A 179 -3.24 -12.58 5.86
N GLY A 180 -2.13 -12.96 6.48
CA GLY A 180 -1.88 -14.33 6.93
C GLY A 180 -2.29 -14.62 8.37
N SER A 181 -3.17 -13.82 8.98
CA SER A 181 -3.60 -14.00 10.37
C SER A 181 -4.71 -15.04 10.51
N SER A 182 -4.70 -15.80 11.61
CA SER A 182 -5.77 -16.77 11.88
C SER A 182 -7.13 -16.10 12.07
N GLU A 183 -7.17 -14.88 12.60
CA GLU A 183 -8.40 -14.08 12.75
C GLU A 183 -9.02 -13.75 11.38
N PHE A 184 -8.20 -13.43 10.38
CA PHE A 184 -8.65 -13.24 9.02
C PHE A 184 -9.25 -14.53 8.45
N MET A 185 -8.56 -15.66 8.63
CA MET A 185 -8.96 -16.97 8.09
C MET A 185 -10.17 -17.61 8.79
N ALA A 186 -10.39 -17.32 10.07
CA ALA A 186 -11.44 -17.96 10.86
C ALA A 186 -12.87 -17.54 10.43
N VAL A 187 -13.04 -16.32 9.93
CA VAL A 187 -14.37 -15.77 9.62
C VAL A 187 -14.88 -16.22 8.25
N ASP A 188 -13.99 -16.56 7.31
CA ASP A 188 -14.38 -17.16 6.03
C ASP A 188 -14.90 -18.60 6.16
N ASN A 189 -14.67 -19.23 7.33
CA ASN A 189 -15.17 -20.57 7.65
C ASN A 189 -16.53 -20.57 8.39
N LEU A 190 -17.11 -19.41 8.68
CA LEU A 190 -18.42 -19.31 9.31
C LEU A 190 -19.53 -19.17 8.23
N PRO A 191 -20.59 -19.99 8.25
CA PRO A 191 -21.72 -19.80 7.33
C PRO A 191 -22.29 -18.38 7.50
N HIS A 192 -22.63 -17.73 6.37
CA HIS A 192 -23.11 -16.35 6.25
C HIS A 192 -24.24 -16.01 7.23
N SER A 193 -23.90 -15.70 8.46
CA SER A 193 -24.81 -15.39 9.54
C SER A 193 -23.97 -14.82 10.66
N LYS A 194 -24.10 -13.51 10.88
CA LYS A 194 -23.42 -12.70 11.91
C LYS A 194 -22.08 -12.08 11.46
N GLN A 195 -22.16 -11.12 10.53
CA GLN A 195 -21.18 -10.03 10.52
C GLN A 195 -21.38 -9.23 11.81
N SER A 196 -20.34 -9.18 12.63
CA SER A 196 -20.27 -8.36 13.83
C SER A 196 -20.13 -6.87 13.45
N ALA A 197 -20.76 -6.01 14.25
CA ALA A 197 -20.76 -4.56 14.09
C ALA A 197 -19.34 -3.98 14.25
N GLY A 198 -18.62 -3.87 13.13
CA GLY A 198 -17.48 -2.97 12.98
C GLY A 198 -17.97 -1.55 12.72
N VAL A 199 -17.27 -0.56 13.28
CA VAL A 199 -17.55 0.88 13.23
C VAL A 199 -18.27 1.29 11.94
N GLU A 200 -19.53 1.70 12.08
CA GLU A 200 -20.36 2.12 10.97
C GLU A 200 -19.74 3.35 10.26
N CYS A 201 -19.05 3.11 9.15
CA CYS A 201 -19.06 4.04 8.02
C CYS A 201 -20.37 3.85 7.25
N SER A 202 -21.51 4.10 7.92
CA SER A 202 -22.82 4.02 7.30
C SER A 202 -23.01 5.18 6.31
N ASN A 203 -23.54 4.84 5.13
CA ASN A 203 -23.94 5.69 3.99
C ASN A 203 -22.98 5.82 2.78
N LEU A 204 -22.36 4.71 2.36
CA LEU A 204 -21.90 4.55 0.96
C LEU A 204 -22.72 3.45 0.26
N GLU A 205 -24.05 3.59 0.23
CA GLU A 205 -24.86 2.95 -0.80
C GLU A 205 -24.54 3.63 -2.13
N GLY A 206 -23.54 3.09 -2.81
CA GLY A 206 -23.01 3.65 -4.04
C GLY A 206 -21.74 2.93 -4.42
N ILE A 207 -21.50 2.87 -5.73
CA ILE A 207 -20.25 2.50 -6.38
C ILE A 207 -19.03 2.65 -5.44
N GLN A 208 -18.39 1.53 -5.07
CA GLN A 208 -17.27 1.52 -4.13
C GLN A 208 -15.95 1.85 -4.86
N PHE A 209 -15.43 3.05 -4.63
CA PHE A 209 -14.16 3.54 -5.20
C PHE A 209 -12.94 3.04 -4.43
N ILE A 210 -13.12 2.74 -3.15
CA ILE A 210 -12.11 2.26 -2.21
C ILE A 210 -12.74 1.20 -1.31
N PRO A 211 -11.94 0.28 -0.74
CA PRO A 211 -12.43 -0.63 0.28
C PRO A 211 -12.95 0.12 1.52
N THR A 212 -14.07 -0.33 2.08
CA THR A 212 -14.73 0.29 3.25
C THR A 212 -14.53 -0.50 4.54
N THR A 213 -14.01 -1.72 4.45
CA THR A 213 -13.69 -2.58 5.59
C THR A 213 -12.27 -3.10 5.47
N GLU A 214 -11.63 -3.38 6.59
CA GLU A 214 -10.27 -3.96 6.67
C GLU A 214 -10.19 -5.32 5.96
N ARG A 215 -11.23 -6.15 6.09
CA ARG A 215 -11.29 -7.43 5.36
C ARG A 215 -11.46 -7.25 3.86
N GLY A 216 -12.37 -6.36 3.44
CA GLY A 216 -12.56 -6.06 2.03
C GLY A 216 -11.29 -5.49 1.39
N PHE A 217 -10.55 -4.69 2.15
CA PHE A 217 -9.24 -4.18 1.77
C PHE A 217 -8.24 -5.33 1.55
N LEU A 218 -8.03 -6.19 2.55
CA LEU A 218 -7.11 -7.33 2.45
C LEU A 218 -7.46 -8.28 1.30
N LYS A 219 -8.75 -8.63 1.13
CA LYS A 219 -9.22 -9.47 0.01
C LYS A 219 -9.03 -8.85 -1.37
N SER A 220 -9.04 -7.51 -1.45
CA SER A 220 -8.84 -6.80 -2.71
C SER A 220 -7.38 -6.76 -3.16
N MET A 221 -6.43 -7.09 -2.27
CA MET A 221 -4.99 -7.04 -2.58
C MET A 221 -4.63 -8.10 -3.63
N THR A 222 -4.05 -7.67 -4.74
CA THR A 222 -3.58 -8.56 -5.81
C THR A 222 -2.08 -8.49 -6.03
N GLU A 223 -1.44 -7.37 -5.65
CA GLU A 223 -0.01 -7.16 -5.80
C GLU A 223 0.59 -6.46 -4.58
N ILE A 224 1.77 -6.94 -4.17
CA ILE A 224 2.51 -6.47 -3.00
C ILE A 224 3.96 -6.25 -3.41
N HIS A 225 4.37 -4.97 -3.47
CA HIS A 225 5.70 -4.56 -3.88
C HIS A 225 6.51 -4.09 -2.68
N TYR A 226 7.66 -4.72 -2.50
CA TYR A 226 8.72 -4.23 -1.63
C TYR A 226 9.67 -3.42 -2.50
N VAL A 227 9.81 -2.12 -2.24
CA VAL A 227 10.60 -1.21 -3.07
C VAL A 227 11.79 -0.71 -2.27
N ASP A 228 12.96 -1.28 -2.54
CA ASP A 228 14.24 -0.94 -1.91
C ASP A 228 14.13 -0.77 -0.38
N VAL A 229 13.43 -1.74 0.23
CA VAL A 229 13.10 -1.73 1.66
C VAL A 229 14.36 -1.95 2.49
N GLY A 230 14.50 -1.15 3.54
CA GLY A 230 15.64 -1.23 4.43
C GLY A 230 15.35 -0.65 5.82
N LEU A 231 16.04 -1.20 6.82
CA LEU A 231 16.01 -0.78 8.21
C LEU A 231 17.43 -0.78 8.79
N ASN A 232 17.64 -0.10 9.93
CA ASN A 232 18.92 -0.17 10.64
C ASN A 232 18.93 -1.34 11.65
N THR A 233 17.82 -2.06 11.79
CA THR A 233 17.67 -3.32 12.53
C THR A 233 17.02 -4.40 11.68
N HIS A 234 16.90 -5.60 12.25
CA HIS A 234 16.09 -6.69 11.71
C HIS A 234 14.62 -6.31 11.50
N GLY A 235 13.94 -7.06 10.63
CA GLY A 235 12.53 -6.89 10.30
C GLY A 235 12.28 -6.09 9.02
N ALA A 236 13.26 -5.96 8.13
CA ALA A 236 13.05 -5.30 6.84
C ALA A 236 12.11 -6.13 5.94
N TYR A 237 12.18 -7.45 6.02
CA TYR A 237 11.30 -8.37 5.31
C TYR A 237 10.66 -9.38 6.28
N LEU A 238 9.43 -9.79 5.99
CA LEU A 238 8.73 -10.78 6.80
C LEU A 238 9.34 -12.16 6.57
N THR A 239 9.80 -12.81 7.64
CA THR A 239 10.44 -14.14 7.57
C THR A 239 9.70 -15.24 8.35
N ASP A 240 8.45 -14.98 8.71
CA ASP A 240 7.56 -15.93 9.37
C ASP A 240 6.94 -16.88 8.33
N HIS A 241 7.36 -18.15 8.38
CA HIS A 241 6.88 -19.20 7.48
C HIS A 241 5.39 -19.49 7.64
N GLU A 242 4.85 -19.46 8.86
CA GLU A 242 3.46 -19.81 9.10
C GLU A 242 2.52 -18.75 8.54
N VAL A 243 2.93 -17.47 8.55
CA VAL A 243 2.18 -16.41 7.86
C VAL A 243 2.11 -16.68 6.36
N ILE A 244 3.24 -16.90 5.69
CA ILE A 244 3.28 -17.12 4.22
C ILE A 244 2.50 -18.38 3.82
N LYS A 245 2.65 -19.46 4.60
CA LYS A 245 1.92 -20.72 4.40
C LYS A 245 0.40 -20.54 4.56
N ARG A 246 -0.05 -19.76 5.55
CA ARG A 246 -1.48 -19.45 5.74
C ARG A 246 -2.03 -18.64 4.57
N ILE A 247 -1.29 -17.65 4.08
CA ILE A 247 -1.67 -16.87 2.88
C ILE A 247 -1.81 -17.82 1.68
N SER A 248 -0.82 -18.66 1.41
CA SER A 248 -0.89 -19.60 0.29
C SER A 248 -2.09 -20.55 0.39
N SER A 249 -2.30 -21.11 1.58
CA SER A 249 -3.41 -22.04 1.85
C SER A 249 -4.78 -21.38 1.63
N SER A 250 -4.94 -20.14 2.09
CA SER A 250 -6.21 -19.42 1.93
C SER A 250 -6.49 -19.08 0.47
N LEU A 251 -5.47 -18.69 -0.30
CA LEU A 251 -5.61 -18.40 -1.73
C LEU A 251 -5.99 -19.62 -2.56
N VAL A 252 -5.60 -20.83 -2.13
CA VAL A 252 -5.99 -22.08 -2.77
C VAL A 252 -7.42 -22.50 -2.39
N GLN A 253 -7.82 -22.27 -1.13
CA GLN A 253 -9.15 -22.63 -0.63
C GLN A 253 -10.24 -21.69 -1.19
N ASP A 254 -9.92 -20.41 -1.36
CA ASP A 254 -10.83 -19.42 -1.92
C ASP A 254 -10.91 -19.55 -3.46
N GLN A 255 -11.99 -20.16 -3.95
CA GLN A 255 -12.22 -20.35 -5.39
C GLN A 255 -12.34 -19.02 -6.15
N GLU A 256 -12.83 -17.97 -5.50
CA GLU A 256 -13.01 -16.64 -6.11
C GLU A 256 -11.73 -15.79 -6.05
N SER A 257 -10.70 -16.27 -5.34
CA SER A 257 -9.44 -15.56 -5.21
C SER A 257 -8.79 -15.27 -6.57
N ARG A 258 -8.44 -14.01 -6.78
CA ARG A 258 -7.68 -13.54 -7.95
C ARG A 258 -6.18 -13.89 -7.86
N GLY A 259 -5.75 -14.48 -6.75
CA GLY A 259 -4.35 -14.69 -6.43
C GLY A 259 -3.64 -13.42 -5.98
N VAL A 260 -2.43 -13.59 -5.44
CA VAL A 260 -1.56 -12.50 -4.97
C VAL A 260 -0.17 -12.66 -5.56
N ARG A 261 0.39 -11.56 -6.04
CA ARG A 261 1.77 -11.48 -6.53
C ARG A 261 2.62 -10.66 -5.57
N PHE A 262 3.76 -11.21 -5.17
CA PHE A 262 4.81 -10.49 -4.45
C PHE A 262 5.90 -10.07 -5.44
N ILE A 263 6.34 -8.82 -5.36
CA ILE A 263 7.45 -8.32 -6.17
C ILE A 263 8.47 -7.65 -5.26
N LEU A 264 9.69 -8.17 -5.24
CA LEU A 264 10.79 -7.65 -4.44
C LEU A 264 11.70 -6.84 -5.36
N HIS A 265 11.67 -5.52 -5.23
CA HIS A 265 12.54 -4.59 -5.95
C HIS A 265 13.66 -4.14 -5.02
N GLY A 266 14.89 -4.17 -5.51
CA GLY A 266 16.01 -3.65 -4.72
C GLY A 266 17.18 -3.21 -5.56
N THR A 267 18.02 -2.41 -4.92
CA THR A 267 19.25 -1.86 -5.50
C THR A 267 20.48 -2.43 -4.78
N PRO A 268 21.67 -2.30 -5.38
CA PRO A 268 22.92 -2.57 -4.67
C PRO A 268 23.04 -1.81 -3.35
N ARG A 269 22.46 -0.60 -3.25
CA ARG A 269 22.50 0.21 -2.03
C ARG A 269 21.85 -0.48 -0.83
N GLN A 270 20.78 -1.26 -1.02
CA GLN A 270 20.13 -2.00 0.08
C GLN A 270 20.60 -3.45 0.15
N TRP A 271 20.57 -4.18 -0.97
CA TRP A 271 20.82 -5.63 -0.97
C TRP A 271 22.30 -6.01 -0.91
N CYS A 272 23.22 -5.08 -1.20
CA CYS A 272 24.66 -5.32 -1.10
C CYS A 272 25.31 -4.52 0.04
N ASP A 273 24.53 -3.95 0.97
CA ASP A 273 25.07 -3.18 2.10
C ASP A 273 25.73 -4.09 3.13
N SER A 274 27.07 -4.09 3.16
CA SER A 274 27.87 -4.90 4.08
C SER A 274 27.69 -4.54 5.56
N ARG A 275 27.15 -3.36 5.87
CA ARG A 275 26.84 -2.94 7.25
C ARG A 275 25.44 -3.37 7.69
N ARG A 276 24.58 -3.75 6.75
CA ARG A 276 23.18 -4.13 6.98
C ARG A 276 22.85 -5.45 6.30
N VAL A 277 23.74 -6.43 6.48
CA VAL A 277 23.66 -7.76 5.84
C VAL A 277 22.34 -8.50 6.09
N TRP A 278 21.65 -8.19 7.20
CA TRP A 278 20.34 -8.76 7.51
C TRP A 278 19.28 -8.42 6.47
N ILE A 279 19.35 -7.26 5.79
CA ILE A 279 18.38 -6.87 4.76
C ILE A 279 18.38 -7.91 3.65
N ARG A 280 19.58 -8.27 3.14
CA ARG A 280 19.72 -9.31 2.13
C ARG A 280 19.25 -10.66 2.67
N HIS A 281 19.71 -11.07 3.86
CA HIS A 281 19.36 -12.38 4.42
C HIS A 281 17.85 -12.55 4.63
N GLU A 282 17.16 -11.52 5.15
CA GLU A 282 15.71 -11.54 5.36
C GLU A 282 14.96 -11.55 4.02
N LYS A 283 15.43 -10.78 3.04
CA LYS A 283 14.88 -10.79 1.67
C LYS A 283 15.03 -12.16 1.01
N GLU A 284 16.22 -12.78 1.05
CA GLU A 284 16.42 -14.14 0.50
C GLU A 284 15.52 -15.17 1.20
N LYS A 285 15.39 -15.07 2.53
CA LYS A 285 14.52 -15.95 3.30
C LYS A 285 13.06 -15.77 2.90
N MET A 286 12.57 -14.54 2.80
CA MET A 286 11.21 -14.26 2.36
C MET A 286 10.95 -14.79 0.94
N LEU A 287 11.88 -14.54 0.00
CA LEU A 287 11.81 -15.03 -1.37
C LEU A 287 11.69 -16.56 -1.40
N SER A 288 12.57 -17.26 -0.68
CA SER A 288 12.55 -18.73 -0.60
C SER A 288 11.23 -19.29 -0.04
N LEU A 289 10.69 -18.66 1.00
CA LEU A 289 9.38 -19.03 1.58
C LEU A 289 8.25 -18.83 0.55
N LEU A 290 8.24 -17.69 -0.13
CA LEU A 290 7.24 -17.37 -1.16
C LEU A 290 7.34 -18.33 -2.36
N GLU A 291 8.54 -18.64 -2.85
CA GLU A 291 8.75 -19.59 -3.96
C GLU A 291 8.29 -21.00 -3.58
N SER A 292 8.60 -21.43 -2.36
CA SER A 292 8.20 -22.74 -1.86
C SER A 292 6.68 -22.87 -1.84
N GLU A 293 5.98 -21.87 -1.31
CA GLU A 293 4.52 -21.89 -1.22
C GLU A 293 3.84 -21.58 -2.58
N ALA A 294 4.47 -20.79 -3.45
CA ALA A 294 3.99 -20.53 -4.81
C ALA A 294 3.87 -21.83 -5.62
N ARG A 295 4.85 -22.74 -5.52
CA ARG A 295 4.80 -24.07 -6.18
C ARG A 295 3.59 -24.91 -5.75
N ARG A 296 3.06 -24.67 -4.55
CA ARG A 296 1.94 -25.41 -3.96
C ARG A 296 0.58 -24.74 -4.21
N SER A 297 0.60 -23.50 -4.69
CA SER A 297 -0.59 -22.64 -4.81
C SER A 297 -1.36 -22.79 -6.13
N GLY A 298 -0.89 -23.61 -7.08
CA GLY A 298 -1.50 -23.72 -8.41
C GLY A 298 -1.47 -22.41 -9.21
N GLY A 299 -0.49 -21.54 -8.95
CA GLY A 299 -0.33 -20.23 -9.59
C GLY A 299 -1.11 -19.09 -8.94
N LYS A 300 -1.82 -19.34 -7.83
CA LYS A 300 -2.53 -18.32 -7.05
C LYS A 300 -1.60 -17.44 -6.22
N LEU A 301 -0.42 -17.95 -5.84
CA LEU A 301 0.65 -17.17 -5.24
C LEU A 301 1.82 -17.11 -6.23
N GLN A 302 2.28 -15.90 -6.52
CA GLN A 302 3.39 -15.65 -7.43
C GLN A 302 4.41 -14.75 -6.76
N VAL A 303 5.69 -14.94 -7.09
CA VAL A 303 6.77 -14.10 -6.58
C VAL A 303 7.75 -13.76 -7.69
N CYS A 304 8.29 -12.55 -7.67
CA CYS A 304 9.29 -12.08 -8.61
C CYS A 304 10.32 -11.20 -7.90
N GLU A 305 11.58 -11.38 -8.23
CA GLU A 305 12.68 -10.53 -7.79
C GLU A 305 13.14 -9.62 -8.93
N LYS A 306 13.37 -8.34 -8.62
CA LYS A 306 13.83 -7.30 -9.55
C LYS A 306 15.04 -6.58 -8.95
N PHE A 307 16.23 -6.91 -9.47
CA PHE A 307 17.47 -6.26 -9.06
C PHE A 307 17.82 -5.11 -10.00
N CYS A 308 17.53 -3.88 -9.57
CA CYS A 308 17.75 -2.68 -10.37
C CYS A 308 19.19 -2.15 -10.19
N PHE A 309 19.77 -1.60 -11.25
CA PHE A 309 21.11 -0.97 -11.23
C PHE A 309 22.26 -1.94 -10.88
N ALA A 310 22.15 -3.22 -11.25
CA ALA A 310 23.13 -4.26 -10.92
C ALA A 310 24.59 -3.89 -11.26
N ASP A 311 24.79 -3.17 -12.37
CA ASP A 311 26.13 -2.77 -12.86
C ASP A 311 26.63 -1.43 -12.29
N SER A 312 25.88 -0.80 -11.37
CA SER A 312 26.20 0.53 -10.84
C SER A 312 26.70 0.47 -9.38
N PRO A 313 27.67 1.31 -8.99
CA PRO A 313 28.12 1.36 -7.61
C PRO A 313 27.03 1.92 -6.69
N PRO A 314 26.87 1.36 -5.46
CA PRO A 314 25.79 1.75 -4.56
C PRO A 314 25.87 3.23 -4.17
N ASN A 315 24.77 3.96 -4.35
CA ASN A 315 24.68 5.36 -3.97
C ASN A 315 23.28 5.72 -3.44
N MET A 316 23.11 6.94 -2.95
CA MET A 316 21.82 7.38 -2.41
C MET A 316 20.79 7.67 -3.51
N GLN A 317 21.21 8.16 -4.67
CA GLN A 317 20.30 8.46 -5.77
C GLN A 317 19.54 7.22 -6.24
N MET A 318 20.23 6.08 -6.44
CA MET A 318 19.59 4.84 -6.89
C MET A 318 18.50 4.35 -5.93
N HIS A 319 18.63 4.63 -4.62
CA HIS A 319 17.61 4.31 -3.63
C HIS A 319 16.28 4.95 -3.99
N PHE A 320 16.29 6.19 -4.47
CA PHE A 320 15.08 6.90 -4.90
C PHE A 320 14.73 6.60 -6.35
N GLU A 321 15.73 6.57 -7.24
CA GLU A 321 15.56 6.37 -8.69
C GLU A 321 14.87 5.05 -9.04
N ILE A 322 14.96 4.04 -8.16
CA ILE A 322 14.21 2.78 -8.32
C ILE A 322 12.69 2.99 -8.45
N ILE A 323 12.12 4.05 -7.88
CA ILE A 323 10.68 4.38 -8.00
C ILE A 323 10.30 4.58 -9.48
N GLU A 324 11.20 5.12 -10.30
CA GLU A 324 10.98 5.27 -11.74
C GLU A 324 11.27 4.00 -12.52
N LYS A 325 12.17 3.17 -12.00
CA LYS A 325 12.53 1.88 -12.58
C LYS A 325 11.61 0.75 -12.16
N LEU A 326 10.55 1.04 -11.38
CA LEU A 326 9.52 0.05 -11.03
C LEU A 326 9.07 -0.70 -12.28
N GLU A 327 9.30 -2.01 -12.25
CA GLU A 327 8.78 -2.94 -13.24
C GLU A 327 7.45 -3.48 -12.70
N VAL A 328 6.37 -3.11 -13.38
CA VAL A 328 5.01 -3.58 -13.08
C VAL A 328 4.63 -4.60 -14.15
N CYS A 329 3.93 -5.66 -13.75
CA CYS A 329 3.60 -6.78 -14.63
C CYS A 329 2.18 -6.68 -15.17
#